data_AF-A0A6F8SVT9-F1
#
_entry.id   AF-A0A6F8SVT9-F1
#
_cell.length_a   1.000
_cell.length_b   1.000
_cell.length_c   1.000
_cell.angle_alpha   90.00
_cell.angle_beta   90.00
_cell.angle_gamma   90.00
#
_symmetry.space_group_name_H-M   'P 1'
#
loop_
_entity.id
_entity.type
_entity.pdbx_description
1 polymer ?
#
loop_
_entity_poly.entity_id
_entity_poly.type
_entity_poly.pdbx_seq_one_letter_code
_entity_poly.pdbx_strand_id
1 'polypeptide(L)'
;MVCLLPYPLNNADNKGVIMWHQQEIHLPEMPRGFHLITDEIARALPCLAECHQGLLHLQLMHTSASLTLNENTDPDVRHDLDAFIRRLVPEGLSYFQHTLEGPDDMPAHVASSLLGTQLSLAVRDGRLALGTWQGVWLGEHREQGGSRRLLATLNGCTAP
;
A
#
# COMPACT_ATOMS: atom_id res chain seq x y z
N MET A 1 0.51 -19.42 50.01
CA MET A 1 1.98 -19.42 50.08
C MET A 1 2.52 -20.25 48.92
N VAL A 2 2.76 -19.60 47.77
CA VAL A 2 3.73 -20.05 46.77
C VAL A 2 4.47 -18.78 46.36
N CYS A 3 5.74 -18.75 46.72
CA CYS A 3 6.68 -17.70 46.41
C CYS A 3 7.07 -17.86 44.93
N LEU A 4 6.80 -16.86 44.08
CA LEU A 4 7.47 -16.71 42.80
C LEU A 4 8.24 -15.40 42.87
N LEU A 5 9.54 -15.55 43.07
CA LEU A 5 10.53 -14.47 43.07
C LEU A 5 10.53 -13.77 41.71
N PRO A 6 10.77 -12.44 41.64
CA PRO A 6 11.08 -11.78 40.39
C PRO A 6 12.39 -12.34 39.85
N TYR A 7 12.37 -12.92 38.65
CA TYR A 7 13.59 -13.20 37.92
C TYR A 7 14.35 -11.88 37.72
N PRO A 8 15.66 -11.81 38.07
CA PRO A 8 16.45 -10.65 37.73
C PRO A 8 16.62 -10.63 36.21
N LEU A 9 15.99 -9.67 35.53
CA LEU A 9 16.33 -9.32 34.15
C LEU A 9 17.69 -8.63 34.18
N ASN A 10 18.74 -9.43 34.25
CA ASN A 10 20.09 -9.00 33.93
C ASN A 10 20.42 -9.61 32.57
N ASN A 11 20.09 -8.89 31.50
CA ASN A 11 20.75 -9.05 30.22
C ASN A 11 21.06 -7.64 29.73
N ALA A 12 22.34 -7.43 29.40
CA ALA A 12 22.76 -6.31 28.57
C ALA A 12 21.90 -6.33 27.30
N ASP A 13 20.90 -5.45 27.25
CA ASP A 13 19.86 -5.47 26.21
C ASP A 13 20.44 -4.92 24.91
N ASN A 14 21.09 -5.80 24.16
CA ASN A 14 21.38 -5.66 22.73
C ASN A 14 20.06 -5.85 21.95
N LYS A 15 19.04 -5.06 22.30
CA LYS A 15 17.71 -5.08 21.68
C LYS A 15 17.55 -3.79 20.90
N GLY A 16 17.36 -3.91 19.59
CA GLY A 16 17.09 -2.77 18.72
C GLY A 16 15.98 -1.88 19.27
N VAL A 17 16.08 -0.58 19.03
CA VAL A 17 15.14 0.43 19.52
C VAL A 17 13.82 0.30 18.75
N ILE A 18 12.70 0.26 19.46
CA ILE A 18 11.36 0.25 18.83
C ILE A 18 11.12 1.59 18.14
N MET A 19 10.69 1.53 16.89
CA MET A 19 10.37 2.69 16.08
C MET A 19 8.89 2.69 15.67
N TRP A 20 8.29 3.87 15.73
CA TRP A 20 7.01 4.19 15.11
C TRP A 20 7.20 5.46 14.29
N HIS A 21 6.82 5.40 13.02
CA HIS A 21 6.85 6.55 12.13
C HIS A 21 5.58 6.56 11.30
N GLN A 22 4.92 7.72 11.20
CA GLN A 22 3.74 7.88 10.35
C GLN A 22 3.91 9.15 9.51
N GLN A 23 3.61 9.04 8.22
CA GLN A 23 3.67 10.19 7.31
C GLN A 23 2.71 10.01 6.13
N GLU A 24 2.34 11.15 5.55
CA GLU A 24 1.58 11.18 4.31
C GLU A 24 2.51 11.18 3.09
N ILE A 25 2.14 10.43 2.06
CA ILE A 25 2.82 10.38 0.75
C ILE A 25 1.84 10.89 -0.29
N HIS A 26 2.27 11.89 -1.06
CA HIS A 26 1.49 12.45 -2.16
C HIS A 26 1.99 11.86 -3.48
N LEU A 27 1.10 11.18 -4.18
CA LEU A 27 1.34 10.70 -5.54
C LEU A 27 0.78 11.72 -6.55
N PRO A 28 1.46 11.95 -7.68
CA PRO A 28 0.93 12.81 -8.72
C PRO A 28 -0.37 12.25 -9.28
N GLU A 29 -1.08 13.07 -10.06
CA GLU A 29 -2.16 12.58 -10.89
C GLU A 29 -1.63 11.55 -11.90
N MET A 30 -2.37 10.45 -12.04
CA MET A 30 -2.04 9.37 -12.97
C MET A 30 -3.27 9.09 -13.85
N PRO A 31 -3.08 8.70 -15.12
CA PRO A 31 -4.19 8.28 -15.95
C PRO A 31 -4.78 6.97 -15.40
N ARG A 32 -6.00 6.64 -15.82
CA ARG A 32 -6.60 5.33 -15.52
C ARG A 32 -5.67 4.17 -15.86
N GLY A 33 -5.59 3.20 -14.96
CA GLY A 33 -4.80 1.98 -15.10
C GLY A 33 -3.99 1.66 -13.84
N PHE A 34 -3.10 0.69 -13.95
CA PHE A 34 -2.21 0.29 -12.87
C PHE A 34 -0.81 0.89 -13.03
N HIS A 35 -0.27 1.42 -11.93
CA HIS A 35 1.00 2.13 -11.89
C HIS A 35 1.90 1.53 -10.82
N LEU A 36 3.14 1.21 -11.17
CA LEU A 36 4.14 0.78 -10.19
C LEU A 36 4.58 2.00 -9.37
N ILE A 37 4.36 1.97 -8.06
CA ILE A 37 4.64 3.08 -7.13
C ILE A 37 5.66 2.73 -6.05
N THR A 38 6.42 1.63 -6.25
CA THR A 38 7.33 1.09 -5.22
C THR A 38 8.46 2.07 -4.92
N ASP A 39 9.03 2.69 -5.95
CA ASP A 39 10.15 3.62 -5.82
C ASP A 39 9.71 4.95 -5.21
N GLU A 40 8.49 5.41 -5.52
CA GLU A 40 7.86 6.58 -4.93
C GLU A 40 7.69 6.40 -3.42
N ILE A 41 7.19 5.22 -2.99
CA ILE A 41 7.06 4.88 -1.57
C ILE A 41 8.42 4.84 -0.88
N ALA A 42 9.40 4.14 -1.47
CA ALA A 42 10.73 4.00 -0.89
C ALA A 42 11.44 5.36 -0.77
N ARG A 43 11.33 6.21 -1.81
CA ARG A 43 11.90 7.57 -1.82
C ARG A 43 11.24 8.47 -0.79
N ALA A 44 9.94 8.33 -0.59
CA ALA A 44 9.22 9.11 0.41
C ALA A 44 9.57 8.69 1.85
N LEU A 45 9.98 7.44 2.08
CA LEU A 45 10.23 6.86 3.40
C LEU A 45 11.72 6.54 3.62
N PRO A 46 12.63 7.53 3.70
CA PRO A 46 14.05 7.28 3.96
C PRO A 46 14.29 6.59 5.31
N CYS A 47 13.38 6.75 6.27
CA CYS A 47 13.40 6.07 7.57
C CYS A 47 13.31 4.54 7.47
N LEU A 48 12.92 3.98 6.31
CA LEU A 48 12.99 2.54 6.08
C LEU A 48 14.41 2.01 6.30
N ALA A 49 15.44 2.78 5.93
CA ALA A 49 16.85 2.39 6.05
C ALA A 49 17.29 2.15 7.51
N GLU A 50 16.60 2.75 8.48
CA GLU A 50 16.86 2.59 9.91
C GLU A 50 16.14 1.36 10.49
N CYS A 51 15.15 0.82 9.79
CA CYS A 51 14.33 -0.31 10.21
C CYS A 51 14.99 -1.63 9.81
N HIS A 52 15.49 -2.38 10.79
CA HIS A 52 16.05 -3.71 10.55
C HIS A 52 14.95 -4.76 10.37
N GLN A 53 13.90 -4.71 11.18
CA GLN A 53 12.75 -5.59 11.08
C GLN A 53 11.48 -4.83 11.44
N GLY A 54 10.46 -4.90 10.60
CA GLY A 54 9.21 -4.20 10.85
C GLY A 54 8.10 -4.51 9.87
N LEU A 55 7.05 -3.71 9.96
CA LEU A 55 5.90 -3.73 9.08
C LEU A 55 5.61 -2.29 8.63
N LEU A 56 5.41 -2.12 7.33
CA LEU A 56 4.91 -0.90 6.73
C LEU A 56 3.45 -1.12 6.35
N HIS A 57 2.55 -0.42 7.03
CA HIS A 57 1.17 -0.29 6.61
C HIS A 57 1.00 0.91 5.69
N LEU A 58 0.34 0.71 4.56
CA LEU A 58 -0.03 1.74 3.61
C LEU A 58 -1.55 1.79 3.52
N GLN A 59 -2.12 2.97 3.75
CA GLN A 59 -3.55 3.21 3.57
C GLN A 59 -3.76 4.29 2.50
N LEU A 60 -4.44 3.93 1.43
CA LEU A 60 -4.88 4.88 0.40
C LEU A 60 -6.08 5.66 0.92
N MET A 61 -5.96 6.99 0.92
CA MET A 61 -6.97 7.92 1.44
C MET A 61 -8.02 8.28 0.38
N HIS A 62 -8.41 7.31 -0.46
CA HIS A 62 -9.29 7.46 -1.60
C HIS A 62 -10.15 6.20 -1.77
N THR A 63 -11.36 6.37 -2.30
CA THR A 63 -12.37 5.31 -2.44
C THR A 63 -12.63 4.90 -3.88
N SER A 64 -11.97 5.55 -4.85
CA SER A 64 -12.08 5.30 -6.29
C SER A 64 -10.76 4.85 -6.93
N ALA A 65 -9.77 4.53 -6.09
CA ALA A 65 -8.49 3.94 -6.48
C ALA A 65 -8.15 2.79 -5.50
N SER A 66 -7.18 1.94 -5.83
CA SER A 66 -6.80 0.78 -5.02
C SER A 66 -5.30 0.64 -4.84
N LEU A 67 -4.89 -0.17 -3.87
CA LEU A 67 -3.52 -0.66 -3.72
C LEU A 67 -3.47 -2.17 -3.94
N THR A 68 -2.48 -2.65 -4.67
CA THR A 68 -2.24 -4.10 -4.82
C THR A 68 -0.74 -4.40 -4.90
N LEU A 69 -0.37 -5.63 -4.56
CA LEU A 69 0.99 -6.13 -4.69
C LEU A 69 1.03 -7.14 -5.84
N ASN A 70 1.74 -6.82 -6.92
CA ASN A 70 1.74 -7.62 -8.14
C ASN A 70 3.07 -7.45 -8.91
N GLU A 71 3.13 -7.89 -10.17
CA GLU A 71 4.37 -7.97 -10.95
C GLU A 71 5.07 -6.59 -11.16
N ASN A 72 6.39 -6.52 -10.99
CA ASN A 72 7.15 -5.26 -11.16
C ASN A 72 7.87 -5.14 -12.50
N THR A 73 7.80 -6.15 -13.37
CA THR A 73 8.65 -6.25 -14.56
C THR A 73 7.87 -6.07 -15.85
N ASP A 74 6.91 -6.95 -16.14
CA ASP A 74 6.18 -6.91 -17.40
C ASP A 74 5.06 -5.84 -17.38
N PRO A 75 5.09 -4.81 -18.26
CA PRO A 75 4.01 -3.83 -18.35
C PRO A 75 2.67 -4.42 -18.83
N ASP A 76 2.67 -5.53 -19.56
CA ASP A 76 1.45 -6.14 -20.10
C ASP A 76 0.53 -6.64 -18.98
N VAL A 77 1.10 -7.06 -17.84
CA VAL A 77 0.32 -7.49 -16.66
C VAL A 77 -0.54 -6.34 -16.11
N ARG A 78 -0.02 -5.10 -16.14
CA ARG A 78 -0.76 -3.90 -15.72
C ARG A 78 -1.88 -3.56 -16.70
N HIS A 79 -1.61 -3.70 -18.00
CA HIS A 79 -2.59 -3.49 -19.04
C HIS A 79 -3.74 -4.51 -18.96
N ASP A 80 -3.41 -5.79 -18.89
CA ASP A 80 -4.38 -6.89 -18.86
C ASP A 80 -5.25 -6.85 -17.62
N LEU A 81 -4.70 -6.45 -16.47
CA LEU A 81 -5.49 -6.28 -15.25
C LEU A 81 -6.49 -5.12 -15.38
N ASP A 82 -6.10 -3.97 -15.95
CA ASP A 82 -7.05 -2.87 -16.22
C ASP A 82 -8.14 -3.31 -17.20
N ALA A 83 -7.76 -3.98 -18.30
CA ALA A 83 -8.70 -4.51 -19.27
C ALA A 83 -9.70 -5.49 -18.63
N PHE A 84 -9.23 -6.36 -17.74
CA PHE A 84 -10.08 -7.28 -17.00
C PHE A 84 -11.05 -6.54 -16.06
N ILE A 85 -10.57 -5.57 -15.29
CA ILE A 85 -11.41 -4.79 -14.36
C ILE A 85 -12.49 -4.00 -15.11
N ARG A 86 -12.15 -3.39 -16.25
CA ARG A 86 -13.12 -2.69 -17.13
C ARG A 86 -14.23 -3.63 -17.63
N ARG A 87 -13.89 -4.88 -17.91
CA ARG A 87 -14.86 -5.90 -18.31
C ARG A 87 -15.69 -6.43 -17.14
N LEU A 88 -15.07 -6.57 -15.97
CA LEU A 88 -15.72 -7.08 -14.76
C LEU A 88 -16.74 -6.09 -14.21
N VAL A 89 -16.42 -4.79 -14.25
CA VAL A 89 -17.27 -3.71 -13.75
C VAL A 89 -17.42 -2.64 -14.85
N PRO A 90 -18.28 -2.89 -15.85
CA PRO A 90 -18.45 -1.96 -16.95
C PRO A 90 -19.14 -0.67 -16.51
N GLU A 91 -18.85 0.40 -17.24
CA GLU A 91 -19.47 1.71 -17.05
C GLU A 91 -20.91 1.73 -17.58
N GLY A 92 -21.71 2.69 -17.09
CA GLY A 92 -23.06 2.96 -17.63
C GLY A 92 -24.12 1.89 -17.34
N LEU A 93 -23.88 0.99 -16.38
CA LEU A 93 -24.88 0.01 -15.96
C LEU A 93 -26.10 0.72 -15.34
N SER A 94 -27.30 0.44 -15.88
CA SER A 94 -28.53 1.16 -15.55
C SER A 94 -29.00 1.02 -14.10
N TYR A 95 -28.45 0.05 -13.36
CA TYR A 95 -28.76 -0.15 -11.95
C TYR A 95 -27.83 0.63 -11.01
N PHE A 96 -26.74 1.22 -11.51
CA PHE A 96 -25.92 2.13 -10.71
C PHE A 96 -26.63 3.48 -10.55
N GLN A 97 -26.77 3.90 -9.28
CA GLN A 97 -27.40 5.17 -8.91
C GLN A 97 -26.35 6.27 -8.64
N HIS A 98 -25.13 5.88 -8.30
CA HIS A 98 -24.03 6.79 -8.01
C HIS A 98 -23.29 7.16 -9.29
N THR A 99 -23.78 8.18 -9.99
CA THR A 99 -23.28 8.57 -11.33
C THR A 99 -23.03 10.07 -11.44
N LEU A 100 -22.94 10.79 -10.31
CA LEU A 100 -22.87 12.25 -10.30
C LEU A 100 -21.53 12.74 -10.85
N GLU A 101 -20.45 11.97 -10.69
CA GLU A 101 -19.12 12.35 -11.15
C GLU A 101 -18.72 11.70 -12.48
N GLY A 102 -19.68 11.11 -13.20
CA GLY A 102 -19.45 10.49 -14.51
C GLY A 102 -19.80 9.00 -14.57
N PRO A 103 -19.68 8.39 -15.77
CA PRO A 103 -20.01 6.99 -15.99
C PRO A 103 -19.05 6.00 -15.32
N ASP A 104 -17.83 6.44 -14.97
CA ASP A 104 -16.77 5.67 -14.32
C ASP A 104 -16.80 5.78 -12.78
N ASP A 105 -17.69 6.59 -12.21
CA ASP A 105 -17.77 6.90 -10.78
C ASP A 105 -18.04 5.66 -9.91
N MET A 106 -19.24 5.08 -10.00
CA MET A 106 -19.56 3.84 -9.28
C MET A 106 -18.65 2.66 -9.67
N PRO A 107 -18.31 2.43 -10.96
CA PRO A 107 -17.35 1.39 -11.32
C PRO A 107 -16.01 1.48 -10.59
N ALA A 108 -15.46 2.69 -10.43
CA ALA A 108 -14.22 2.91 -9.70
C ALA A 108 -14.34 2.55 -8.22
N HIS A 109 -15.47 2.85 -7.58
CA HIS A 109 -15.75 2.43 -6.20
C HIS A 109 -15.86 0.90 -6.05
N VAL A 110 -16.48 0.21 -7.01
CA VAL A 110 -16.53 -1.26 -7.00
C VAL A 110 -15.14 -1.84 -7.17
N ALA A 111 -14.36 -1.38 -8.15
CA ALA A 111 -12.99 -1.84 -8.37
C ALA A 111 -12.09 -1.61 -7.15
N SER A 112 -12.19 -0.42 -6.54
CA SER A 112 -11.51 -0.09 -5.28
C SER A 112 -11.89 -1.05 -4.15
N SER A 113 -13.18 -1.36 -3.99
CA SER A 113 -13.68 -2.26 -2.94
C SER A 113 -13.24 -3.72 -3.15
N LEU A 114 -13.11 -4.17 -4.40
CA LEU A 114 -12.68 -5.53 -4.74
C LEU A 114 -11.17 -5.73 -4.53
N LEU A 115 -10.37 -4.74 -4.90
CA LEU A 115 -8.91 -4.81 -4.81
C LEU A 115 -8.38 -4.41 -3.43
N GLY A 116 -9.07 -3.48 -2.77
CA GLY A 116 -8.71 -2.92 -1.48
C GLY A 116 -7.89 -1.63 -1.57
N THR A 117 -7.87 -0.90 -0.46
CA THR A 117 -7.19 0.41 -0.31
C THR A 117 -6.01 0.33 0.65
N GLN A 118 -5.58 -0.87 1.04
CA GLN A 118 -4.57 -1.05 2.08
C GLN A 118 -3.60 -2.17 1.71
N LEU A 119 -2.34 -1.99 2.08
CA LEU A 119 -1.31 -3.02 2.04
C LEU A 119 -0.53 -3.01 3.36
N SER A 120 -0.17 -4.20 3.83
CA SER A 120 0.74 -4.38 4.96
C SER A 120 1.94 -5.17 4.48
N LEU A 121 3.10 -4.52 4.41
CA LEU A 121 4.32 -5.03 3.81
C LEU A 121 5.36 -5.29 4.90
N ALA A 122 6.04 -6.42 4.84
CA ALA A 122 7.17 -6.66 5.72
C ALA A 122 8.34 -5.73 5.34
N VAL A 123 9.06 -5.25 6.35
CA VAL A 123 10.31 -4.50 6.22
C VAL A 123 11.44 -5.33 6.81
N ARG A 124 12.52 -5.45 6.06
CA ARG A 124 13.70 -6.22 6.43
C ARG A 124 14.96 -5.54 5.92
N ASP A 125 15.95 -5.39 6.79
CA ASP A 125 17.28 -4.89 6.45
C ASP A 125 17.24 -3.56 5.69
N GLY A 126 16.43 -2.62 6.18
CA GLY A 126 16.37 -1.26 5.63
C GLY A 126 15.41 -1.08 4.44
N ARG A 127 14.69 -2.12 4.01
CA ARG A 127 13.92 -2.13 2.76
C ARG A 127 12.62 -2.94 2.86
N LEU A 128 11.71 -2.71 1.90
CA LEU A 128 10.54 -3.55 1.73
C LEU A 128 10.99 -4.98 1.37
N ALA A 129 10.47 -5.97 2.08
CA ALA A 129 10.76 -7.39 1.86
C ALA A 129 9.83 -7.94 0.76
N LEU A 130 10.11 -7.55 -0.48
CA LEU A 130 9.36 -7.97 -1.66
C LEU A 130 10.01 -9.21 -2.31
N GLY A 131 9.19 -10.08 -2.89
CA GLY A 131 9.68 -11.10 -3.82
C GLY A 131 10.30 -10.47 -5.08
N THR A 132 11.11 -11.24 -5.82
CA THR A 132 11.82 -10.76 -7.03
C THR A 132 10.92 -10.00 -8.00
N TRP A 133 9.71 -10.55 -8.22
CA TRP A 133 8.74 -10.00 -9.15
C TRP A 133 7.70 -9.10 -8.48
N GLN A 134 7.75 -8.87 -7.16
CA GLN A 134 6.70 -8.10 -6.49
C GLN A 134 7.01 -6.60 -6.49
N GLY A 135 5.97 -5.82 -6.73
CA GLY A 135 5.94 -4.37 -6.66
C GLY A 135 4.58 -3.89 -6.16
N VAL A 136 4.60 -2.76 -5.47
CA VAL A 136 3.40 -2.05 -5.01
C VAL A 136 2.82 -1.26 -6.16
N TRP A 137 1.55 -1.48 -6.46
CA TRP A 137 0.81 -0.79 -7.49
C TRP A 137 -0.26 0.13 -6.91
N LEU A 138 -0.45 1.29 -7.54
CA LEU A 138 -1.67 2.08 -7.46
C LEU A 138 -2.56 1.68 -8.65
N GLY A 139 -3.77 1.22 -8.39
CA GLY A 139 -4.82 1.11 -9.40
C GLY A 139 -5.65 2.38 -9.43
N GLU A 140 -5.49 3.19 -10.46
CA GLU A 140 -6.34 4.35 -10.74
C GLU A 140 -7.54 3.87 -11.58
N HIS A 141 -8.77 4.03 -11.06
CA HIS A 141 -9.97 3.52 -11.72
C HIS A 141 -10.84 4.63 -12.32
N ARG A 142 -10.48 5.90 -12.15
CA ARG A 142 -11.15 7.05 -12.76
C ARG A 142 -10.35 7.52 -13.96
N GLU A 143 -11.04 7.96 -15.02
CA GLU A 143 -10.40 8.62 -16.18
C GLU A 143 -9.79 9.98 -15.77
N GLN A 144 -10.36 10.63 -14.75
CA GLN A 144 -9.87 11.88 -14.16
C GLN A 144 -9.85 11.78 -12.62
N GLY A 145 -8.91 11.02 -12.08
CA GLY A 145 -8.81 10.72 -10.64
C GLY A 145 -8.10 11.78 -9.79
N GLY A 146 -7.33 12.68 -10.40
CA GLY A 146 -6.50 13.65 -9.70
C GLY A 146 -5.34 13.01 -8.91
N SER A 147 -4.73 13.78 -8.01
CA SER A 147 -3.63 13.28 -7.17
C SER A 147 -4.10 12.34 -6.07
N ARG A 148 -3.27 11.35 -5.73
CA ARG A 148 -3.58 10.36 -4.69
C ARG A 148 -2.73 10.56 -3.43
N ARG A 149 -3.27 10.14 -2.30
CA ARG A 149 -2.67 10.32 -0.96
C ARG A 149 -2.62 8.99 -0.25
N LEU A 150 -1.45 8.63 0.27
CA LEU A 150 -1.24 7.46 1.10
C LEU A 150 -0.86 7.89 2.52
N LEU A 151 -1.43 7.26 3.54
CA LEU A 151 -0.89 7.30 4.89
C LEU A 151 0.00 6.08 5.10
N ALA A 152 1.29 6.32 5.29
CA ALA A 152 2.27 5.29 5.59
C ALA A 152 2.52 5.25 7.11
N THR A 153 2.44 4.05 7.70
CA THR A 153 2.76 3.81 9.10
C THR A 153 3.77 2.68 9.19
N LEU A 154 4.99 3.00 9.63
CA LEU A 154 6.08 2.08 9.85
C LEU A 154 6.20 1.76 11.34
N ASN A 155 6.18 0.48 11.69
CA ASN A 155 6.45 0.01 13.04
C ASN A 155 7.49 -1.13 13.00
N GLY A 156 8.49 -1.07 13.87
CA GLY A 156 9.56 -2.07 13.86
C GLY A 156 10.65 -1.81 14.89
N CYS A 157 11.84 -2.34 14.63
CA CYS A 157 13.02 -2.09 15.43
C CYS A 157 14.26 -1.78 14.57
N THR A 158 15.20 -1.04 15.15
CA THR A 158 16.54 -0.87 14.58
C THR A 158 17.36 -2.16 14.70
N ALA A 159 18.52 -2.20 14.05
CA ALA A 159 19.52 -3.22 14.37
C ALA A 159 19.90 -3.12 15.86
N PRO A 160 20.25 -4.24 16.51
CA PRO A 160 20.77 -4.24 17.87
C PRO A 160 22.09 -3.48 18.00
#